data_AF-A0A7C5I3T9-F1
#
_entry.id   AF-A0A7C5I3T9-F1
#
_cell.length_a   1.000
_cell.length_b   1.000
_cell.length_c   1.000
_cell.angle_alpha   90.00
_cell.angle_beta   90.00
_cell.angle_gamma   90.00
#
_symmetry.space_group_name_H-M   'P 1'
#
loop_
_entity.id
_entity.type
_entity.pdbx_description
1 polymer ?
#
loop_
_entity_poly.entity_id
_entity_poly.type
_entity_poly.pdbx_seq_one_letter_code
_entity_poly.pdbx_strand_id
1 'polypeptide(L)'
;MERFFRATMERDIKKMKEIYEELKPELEKGYAKALNGFISVIENNDSRAVLYSLLNDKLNKKEVKDLYMRSKKIYNDEFRKNEERDYEKAWMEFLMFYMKNTEEKKGLDMYMEDG
;
A
#
# COMPACT_ATOMS: atom_id res chain seq x y z
N MET A 1 -5.06 -10.71 -2.65
CA MET A 1 -4.40 -9.47 -2.19
C MET A 1 -3.94 -8.56 -3.31
N GLU A 2 -3.15 -9.00 -4.30
CA GLU A 2 -2.65 -8.13 -5.38
C GLU A 2 -3.72 -7.29 -6.10
N ARG A 3 -4.91 -7.87 -6.32
CA ARG A 3 -6.08 -7.14 -6.89
C ARG A 3 -6.47 -5.91 -6.05
N PHE A 4 -6.37 -5.98 -4.72
CA PHE A 4 -6.65 -4.86 -3.83
C PHE A 4 -5.57 -3.78 -3.97
N PHE A 5 -4.28 -4.15 -3.99
CA PHE A 5 -3.18 -3.20 -4.15
C PHE A 5 -3.19 -2.54 -5.53
N ARG A 6 -3.54 -3.28 -6.58
CA ARG A 6 -3.76 -2.73 -7.91
C ARG A 6 -4.88 -1.69 -7.91
N ALA A 7 -6.04 -2.02 -7.36
CA ALA A 7 -7.15 -1.08 -7.21
C ALA A 7 -6.77 0.14 -6.34
N THR A 8 -5.90 -0.04 -5.34
CA THR A 8 -5.33 1.06 -4.53
C THR A 8 -4.49 2.01 -5.38
N MET A 9 -3.60 1.48 -6.23
CA MET A 9 -2.78 2.29 -7.14
C MET A 9 -3.62 3.00 -8.21
N GLU A 10 -4.70 2.38 -8.66
CA GLU A 10 -5.66 2.92 -9.64
C GLU A 10 -6.69 3.87 -9.00
N ARG A 11 -6.71 3.95 -7.66
CA ARG A 11 -7.69 4.71 -6.87
C ARG A 11 -9.15 4.28 -7.13
N ASP A 12 -9.35 3.01 -7.49
CA ASP A 12 -10.68 2.43 -7.70
C ASP A 12 -11.30 2.03 -6.35
N ILE A 13 -11.90 3.01 -5.67
CA ILE A 13 -12.51 2.83 -4.34
C ILE A 13 -13.59 1.74 -4.35
N LYS A 14 -14.39 1.67 -5.43
CA LYS A 14 -15.45 0.66 -5.54
C LYS A 14 -14.85 -0.73 -5.53
N LYS A 15 -13.83 -0.96 -6.36
CA LYS A 15 -13.13 -2.25 -6.44
C LYS A 15 -12.40 -2.58 -5.14
N MET A 16 -11.78 -1.60 -4.50
CA MET A 16 -11.15 -1.79 -3.19
C MET A 16 -12.15 -2.28 -2.15
N LYS A 17 -13.34 -1.67 -2.05
CA LYS A 17 -14.40 -2.07 -1.10
C LYS A 17 -14.93 -3.47 -1.40
N GLU A 18 -15.19 -3.80 -2.66
CA GLU A 18 -15.61 -5.14 -3.08
C GLU A 18 -14.60 -6.21 -2.64
N ILE A 19 -13.32 -6.01 -2.96
CA ILE A 19 -12.26 -6.97 -2.62
C ILE A 19 -12.02 -7.01 -1.10
N TYR A 20 -12.13 -5.89 -0.41
CA TYR A 20 -11.98 -5.86 1.04
C TYR A 20 -13.03 -6.70 1.74
N GLU A 21 -14.31 -6.56 1.39
CA GLU A 21 -15.37 -7.37 2.02
C GLU A 21 -15.25 -8.86 1.64
N GLU A 22 -14.74 -9.19 0.45
CA GLU A 22 -14.39 -10.57 0.06
C GLU A 22 -13.30 -11.17 0.97
N LEU A 23 -12.23 -10.42 1.24
CA LEU A 23 -11.06 -10.93 1.97
C LEU A 23 -11.18 -10.84 3.50
N LYS A 24 -11.90 -9.84 4.00
CA LYS A 24 -11.98 -9.47 5.43
C LYS A 24 -12.23 -10.62 6.41
N PRO A 25 -13.06 -11.65 6.12
CA PRO A 25 -13.24 -12.79 7.03
C PRO A 25 -11.97 -13.59 7.31
N GLU A 26 -11.00 -13.55 6.39
CA GLU A 26 -9.74 -14.31 6.48
C GLU A 26 -8.55 -13.45 6.91
N LEU A 27 -8.75 -12.13 7.07
CA LEU A 27 -7.69 -11.21 7.44
C LEU A 27 -7.52 -11.11 8.94
N GLU A 28 -6.26 -11.15 9.36
CA GLU A 28 -5.89 -10.74 10.71
C GLU A 28 -6.33 -9.30 10.96
N LYS A 29 -6.76 -9.02 12.20
CA LYS A 29 -7.40 -7.75 12.56
C LYS A 29 -6.58 -6.51 12.19
N GLY A 30 -5.26 -6.57 12.42
CA GLY A 30 -4.36 -5.47 12.08
C GLY A 30 -4.26 -5.23 10.58
N TYR A 31 -4.20 -6.31 9.80
CA TYR A 31 -4.15 -6.27 8.34
C TYR A 31 -5.44 -5.67 7.78
N ALA A 32 -6.60 -6.15 8.23
CA ALA A 32 -7.90 -5.61 7.83
C ALA A 32 -8.01 -4.10 8.14
N LYS A 33 -7.53 -3.68 9.30
CA LYS A 33 -7.49 -2.27 9.72
C LYS A 33 -6.62 -1.41 8.81
N ALA A 34 -5.48 -1.92 8.35
CA ALA A 34 -4.63 -1.21 7.38
C ALA A 34 -5.34 -1.03 6.03
N LEU A 35 -5.93 -2.10 5.48
CA LEU A 35 -6.66 -2.02 4.20
C LEU A 35 -7.85 -1.06 4.27
N ASN A 36 -8.63 -1.11 5.36
CA ASN A 36 -9.72 -0.16 5.57
C ASN A 36 -9.21 1.29 5.70
N GLY A 37 -8.03 1.48 6.31
CA GLY A 37 -7.33 2.75 6.33
C GLY A 37 -6.98 3.24 4.93
N PHE A 38 -6.53 2.35 4.03
CA PHE A 38 -6.23 2.72 2.64
C PHE A 38 -7.48 3.19 1.89
N ILE A 39 -8.58 2.45 2.02
CA ILE A 39 -9.89 2.85 1.48
C ILE A 39 -10.26 4.24 2.00
N SER A 40 -10.18 4.43 3.32
CA SER A 40 -10.59 5.67 3.98
C SER A 40 -9.77 6.88 3.52
N VAL A 41 -8.47 6.73 3.32
CA VAL A 41 -7.60 7.82 2.83
C VAL A 41 -7.98 8.24 1.42
N ILE A 42 -8.23 7.28 0.53
CA ILE A 42 -8.58 7.57 -0.86
C ILE A 42 -10.00 8.15 -0.94
N GLU A 43 -10.95 7.57 -0.23
CA GLU A 43 -12.34 8.02 -0.18
C GLU A 43 -12.48 9.47 0.32
N ASN A 44 -11.72 9.84 1.35
CA ASN A 44 -11.76 11.18 1.92
C ASN A 44 -10.73 12.14 1.31
N ASN A 45 -9.95 11.69 0.31
CA ASN A 45 -8.86 12.45 -0.28
C ASN A 45 -7.92 13.07 0.78
N ASP A 46 -7.56 12.29 1.81
CA ASP A 46 -6.82 12.80 2.98
C ASP A 46 -5.37 13.13 2.62
N SER A 47 -5.14 14.39 2.25
CA SER A 47 -3.84 14.90 1.80
C SER A 47 -2.72 14.80 2.84
N ARG A 48 -3.05 14.59 4.12
CA ARG A 48 -2.08 14.47 5.22
C ARG A 48 -1.58 13.03 5.39
N ALA A 49 -2.24 12.06 4.77
CA ALA A 49 -1.88 10.66 4.89
C ALA A 49 -0.64 10.30 4.05
N VAL A 50 0.17 9.37 4.57
CA VAL A 50 1.34 8.84 3.85
C VAL A 50 0.93 8.17 2.54
N LEU A 51 -0.17 7.41 2.55
CA LEU A 51 -0.69 6.76 1.33
C LEU A 51 -1.01 7.79 0.25
N TYR A 52 -1.61 8.93 0.62
CA TYR A 52 -1.89 9.99 -0.34
C TYR A 52 -0.59 10.54 -0.94
N SER A 53 0.41 10.81 -0.11
CA SER A 53 1.71 11.30 -0.60
C SER A 53 2.38 10.29 -1.53
N LEU A 54 2.30 8.99 -1.22
CA LEU A 54 2.82 7.92 -2.05
C LEU A 54 2.12 7.84 -3.41
N LEU A 55 0.77 7.84 -3.43
CA LEU A 55 -0.02 7.71 -4.65
C LEU A 55 0.02 8.96 -5.56
N ASN A 56 0.50 10.09 -5.06
CA ASN A 56 0.68 11.34 -5.82
C ASN A 56 2.17 11.62 -6.11
N ASP A 57 3.03 10.61 -6.01
CA ASP A 57 4.48 10.68 -6.30
C ASP A 57 5.19 11.83 -5.56
N LYS A 58 4.70 12.18 -4.35
CA LYS A 58 5.29 13.20 -3.49
C LYS A 58 6.46 12.68 -2.66
N LEU A 59 6.72 11.37 -2.73
CA LEU A 59 7.83 10.71 -2.05
C LEU A 59 8.85 10.22 -3.07
N ASN A 60 10.13 10.46 -2.80
CA ASN A 60 11.20 9.92 -3.61
C ASN A 60 11.49 8.44 -3.28
N LYS A 61 12.28 7.77 -4.13
CA LYS A 61 12.61 6.34 -3.98
C LYS A 61 13.21 5.99 -2.61
N LYS A 62 14.02 6.87 -2.02
CA LYS A 62 14.62 6.66 -0.70
C LYS A 62 13.55 6.70 0.39
N GLU A 63 12.65 7.67 0.34
CA GLU A 63 11.57 7.82 1.32
C GLU A 63 10.61 6.61 1.32
N VAL A 64 10.28 6.09 0.13
CA VAL A 64 9.47 4.87 -0.02
C VAL A 64 10.19 3.66 0.57
N LYS A 65 11.49 3.52 0.30
CA LYS A 65 12.32 2.45 0.88
C LYS A 65 12.42 2.56 2.40
N ASP A 66 12.56 3.78 2.93
CA ASP A 66 12.63 4.04 4.37
C ASP A 66 11.29 3.72 5.06
N LEU A 67 10.14 3.95 4.40
CA LEU A 67 8.84 3.47 4.87
C LEU A 67 8.80 1.94 4.93
N TYR A 68 9.20 1.26 3.85
CA TYR A 68 9.22 -0.21 3.81
C TYR A 68 10.09 -0.81 4.91
N MET A 69 11.29 -0.25 5.13
CA MET A 69 12.21 -0.74 6.17
C MET A 69 11.65 -0.52 7.58
N ARG A 70 10.93 0.59 7.81
CA ARG A 70 10.24 0.84 9.09
C ARG A 70 9.14 -0.19 9.34
N SER A 71 8.26 -0.43 8.37
CA SER A 71 7.20 -1.43 8.50
C SER A 71 7.76 -2.84 8.69
N LYS A 72 8.79 -3.22 7.93
CA LYS A 72 9.49 -4.50 8.09
C LYS A 72 10.10 -4.66 9.48
N LYS A 73 10.68 -3.59 10.05
CA LYS A 73 11.23 -3.61 11.41
C LYS A 73 10.14 -3.88 12.45
N ILE A 74 9.00 -3.20 12.36
CA ILE A 74 7.89 -3.36 13.33
C ILE A 74 7.23 -4.73 13.17
N TYR A 75 7.02 -5.21 11.94
CA TYR A 75 6.47 -6.55 11.69
C TYR A 75 7.31 -7.67 12.31
N ASN A 76 8.64 -7.54 12.26
CA ASN A 76 9.59 -8.52 12.82
C ASN A 76 9.87 -8.33 14.32
N ASP A 77 9.31 -7.31 14.96
CA ASP A 77 9.46 -7.09 16.40
C ASP A 77 8.48 -8.00 17.17
N GLU A 78 8.99 -9.13 17.66
CA GLU A 78 8.18 -10.16 18.34
C GLU A 78 7.56 -9.67 19.66
N PHE A 79 8.05 -8.57 20.24
CA PHE A 79 7.51 -7.99 21.46
C PHE A 79 6.29 -7.07 21.20
N ARG A 80 6.00 -6.76 19.93
CA ARG A 80 4.83 -5.98 19.53
C ARG A 80 3.57 -6.84 19.52
N LYS A 81 2.42 -6.21 19.71
CA LYS A 81 1.12 -6.91 19.61
C LYS A 81 0.90 -7.39 18.17
N ASN A 82 0.27 -8.55 18.01
CA ASN A 82 -0.05 -9.10 16.69
C ASN A 82 -0.83 -8.09 15.82
N GLU A 83 -1.83 -7.39 16.37
CA GLU A 83 -2.57 -6.35 15.63
C GLU A 83 -1.64 -5.25 15.06
N GLU A 84 -0.59 -4.83 15.77
CA GLU A 84 0.37 -3.85 15.26
C GLU A 84 1.25 -4.46 14.16
N ARG A 85 1.71 -5.70 14.36
CA ARG A 85 2.56 -6.41 13.40
C ARG A 85 1.81 -6.68 12.09
N ASP A 86 0.56 -7.12 12.17
CA ASP A 86 -0.29 -7.40 11.00
C ASP A 86 -0.65 -6.13 10.23
N TYR A 87 -0.84 -5.02 10.94
CA TYR A 87 -1.02 -3.70 10.31
C TYR A 87 0.21 -3.32 9.47
N GLU A 88 1.41 -3.49 10.03
CA GLU A 88 2.65 -3.18 9.33
C GLU A 88 3.00 -4.20 8.23
N LYS A 89 2.54 -5.44 8.35
CA LYS A 89 2.61 -6.45 7.28
C LYS A 89 1.87 -5.98 6.02
N ALA A 90 0.66 -5.45 6.17
CA ALA A 90 -0.11 -4.92 5.03
C ALA A 90 0.61 -3.76 4.34
N TRP A 91 1.19 -2.82 5.11
CA TRP A 91 2.03 -1.75 4.58
C TRP A 91 3.27 -2.27 3.88
N MET A 92 3.99 -3.23 4.47
CA MET A 92 5.17 -3.83 3.89
C MET A 92 4.88 -4.48 2.53
N GLU A 93 3.81 -5.27 2.46
CA GLU A 93 3.39 -5.93 1.21
C GLU A 93 2.94 -4.92 0.15
N PHE A 94 2.18 -3.89 0.53
CA PHE A 94 1.77 -2.84 -0.38
C PHE A 94 2.95 -2.02 -0.91
N LEU A 95 3.89 -1.62 -0.06
CA LEU A 95 5.07 -0.85 -0.47
C LEU A 95 5.97 -1.66 -1.42
N MET A 96 6.12 -2.96 -1.17
CA MET A 96 6.82 -3.87 -2.08
C MET A 96 6.12 -3.94 -3.44
N PHE A 97 4.79 -4.09 -3.45
CA PHE A 97 3.98 -4.08 -4.67
C PHE A 97 4.10 -2.75 -5.43
N TYR A 98 4.01 -1.61 -4.72
CA TYR A 98 4.12 -0.27 -5.29
C TYR A 98 5.50 -0.06 -5.94
N MET A 99 6.60 -0.39 -5.25
CA MET A 99 7.95 -0.25 -5.81
C MET A 99 8.13 -1.07 -7.08
N LYS A 100 7.66 -2.34 -7.09
CA LYS A 100 7.72 -3.20 -8.28
C LYS A 100 6.99 -2.59 -9.48
N ASN A 101 5.74 -2.15 -9.28
CA ASN A 101 4.89 -1.66 -10.38
C ASN A 101 5.21 -0.21 -10.81
N THR A 102 5.93 0.56 -10.00
CA THR A 102 6.41 1.91 -10.40
C THR A 102 7.74 1.85 -11.15
N GLU A 103 8.62 0.90 -10.82
CA GLU A 103 9.82 0.64 -11.61
C GLU A 103 9.48 0.10 -13.01
N GLU A 104 8.50 -0.81 -13.11
CA GLU A 104 7.99 -1.32 -14.40
C GLU A 104 7.39 -0.21 -15.28
N LYS A 105 6.57 0.69 -14.71
CA LYS A 105 6.00 1.84 -15.46
C LYS A 105 7.10 2.76 -16.00
N LYS A 106 8.06 3.17 -15.17
CA LYS A 106 9.18 4.01 -15.62
C LYS A 106 10.03 3.32 -16.68
N GLY A 107 10.19 2.00 -16.59
CA GLY A 107 10.84 1.19 -17.62
C GLY A 107 10.12 1.29 -18.96
N LEU A 108 8.80 1.16 -18.97
CA LEU A 108 7.97 1.24 -20.19
C LEU A 108 7.91 2.65 -20.78
N ASP A 109 7.80 3.69 -19.93
CA ASP A 109 7.75 5.08 -20.38
C ASP A 109 9.02 5.48 -21.15
N MET A 110 10.21 5.01 -20.71
CA MET A 110 11.47 5.23 -21.42
C MET A 110 11.53 4.63 -22.83
N TYR A 111 10.74 3.58 -23.12
CA TYR A 111 10.68 2.99 -24.46
C TYR A 111 9.61 3.62 -25.35
N MET A 112 8.68 4.40 -24.79
CA MET A 112 7.61 5.07 -25.54
C MET A 112 7.92 6.53 -25.90
N GLU A 113 8.95 7.14 -25.31
CA GLU A 113 9.41 8.50 -25.67
C GLU A 113 10.31 8.54 -26.92
N ASP A 114 10.80 7.40 -27.40
CA ASP A 114 11.67 7.26 -28.60
C ASP A 114 10.90 6.83 -29.88
N GLY A 115 9.57 6.96 -29.92
CA GLY A 115 8.70 6.48 -31.02
C GLY A 115 8.09 7.58 -31.90
#